data_AF-A0A743TVP7-F1
#
_entry.id   AF-A0A743TVP7-F1
#
_cell.length_a   1.000
_cell.length_b   1.000
_cell.length_c   1.000
_cell.angle_alpha   90.00
_cell.angle_beta   90.00
_cell.angle_gamma   90.00
#
_symmetry.space_group_name_H-M   'P 1'
#
loop_
_entity.id
_entity.type
_entity.pdbx_description
1 polymer ?
#
loop_
_entity_poly.entity_id
_entity_poly.type
_entity_poly.pdbx_seq_one_letter_code
_entity_poly.pdbx_strand_id
1 'polypeptide(L)' 'MSQTEKLPALSQYESYVLESLYRQAAEEAGHSPNAQARQRIREEYIASLGKDIPQTRPYRRHKKPGIRRRHFTGNRAAP' A
#
# COMPACT_ATOMS: atom_id res chain seq x y z
N MET A 1 22.58 -6.11 15.43
CA MET A 1 21.40 -5.22 15.48
C MET A 1 20.31 -5.85 14.62
N SER A 2 19.66 -6.90 15.12
CA SER A 2 18.60 -7.62 14.42
C SER A 2 17.29 -6.86 14.67
N GLN A 3 17.05 -5.84 13.86
CA GLN A 3 15.73 -5.22 13.82
C GLN A 3 14.78 -6.28 13.25
N THR A 4 14.07 -6.97 14.14
CA THR A 4 12.82 -7.64 13.79
C THR A 4 11.87 -6.50 13.41
N GLU A 5 11.99 -6.01 12.18
CA GLU A 5 11.04 -5.06 11.63
C GLU A 5 9.67 -5.73 11.77
N LYS A 6 8.84 -5.16 12.63
CA LYS A 6 7.54 -5.74 12.95
C LYS A 6 6.77 -5.83 11.64
N LEU A 7 6.50 -7.06 11.20
CA LEU A 7 5.73 -7.30 9.99
C LEU A 7 4.41 -6.52 10.08
N PRO A 8 3.97 -5.90 8.98
CA PRO A 8 2.72 -5.15 8.96
C PRO A 8 1.56 -5.98 9.48
N ALA A 9 0.63 -5.29 10.15
CA ALA A 9 -0.64 -5.89 10.55
C ALA A 9 -1.42 -6.25 9.28
N LEU A 10 -1.91 -7.49 9.23
CA LEU A 10 -2.66 -8.01 8.10
C LEU A 10 -4.13 -7.67 8.28
N SER A 11 -4.79 -7.31 7.18
CA SER A 11 -6.24 -7.27 7.08
C SER A 11 -6.84 -8.67 7.24
N GLN A 12 -8.16 -8.72 7.45
CA GLN A 12 -8.89 -9.99 7.55
C GLN A 12 -8.74 -10.86 6.29
N TYR A 13 -8.79 -10.24 5.11
CA TYR A 13 -8.61 -10.94 3.84
C TYR A 13 -7.19 -11.50 3.70
N GLU A 14 -6.16 -10.70 3.99
CA GLU A 14 -4.77 -11.15 3.94
C GLU A 14 -4.49 -12.30 4.93
N SER A 15 -5.13 -12.26 6.09
CA SER A 15 -5.04 -13.33 7.09
C SER A 15 -5.65 -14.63 6.55
N TYR A 16 -6.81 -14.56 5.88
CA TYR A 16 -7.46 -15.71 5.24
C TYR A 16 -6.61 -16.31 4.10
N VAL A 17 -5.97 -15.45 3.29
CA VAL A 17 -5.05 -15.90 2.23
C VAL A 17 -3.86 -16.63 2.85
N LEU A 18 -3.26 -16.07 3.91
CA LEU A 18 -2.15 -16.70 4.62
C LEU A 18 -2.51 -18.05 5.25
N GLU A 19 -3.70 -18.19 5.85
CA GLU A 19 -4.17 -19.48 6.35
C GLU A 19 -4.35 -20.52 5.22
N SER A 20 -4.75 -20.08 4.03
CA SER A 20 -4.86 -20.95 2.87
C SER A 20 -3.49 -21.42 2.37
N LEU A 21 -2.49 -20.52 2.37
CA LEU A 21 -1.10 -20.88 2.05
C LEU A 21 -0.50 -21.86 3.07
N TYR A 22 -0.80 -21.70 4.36
CA TYR A 22 -0.34 -22.66 5.37
C TYR A 22 -0.96 -24.04 5.20
N ARG A 23 -2.23 -24.13 4.80
CA ARG A 23 -2.89 -25.40 4.51
C ARG A 23 -2.28 -26.06 3.28
N GLN A 24 -2.06 -25.31 2.21
CA GLN A 24 -1.41 -25.84 1.01
C GLN A 24 0.00 -26.37 1.32
N ALA A 25 0.80 -25.60 2.07
CA ALA A 25 2.12 -26.05 2.50
C ALA A 25 2.07 -27.31 3.38
N ALA A 26 1.01 -27.47 4.18
CA ALA A 26 0.80 -28.66 4.99
C ALA A 26 0.43 -29.89 4.15
N GLU A 27 -0.38 -29.71 3.11
CA GLU A 27 -0.74 -30.76 2.17
C GLU A 27 0.48 -31.23 1.36
N GLU A 28 1.31 -30.30 0.89
CA GLU A 28 2.53 -30.60 0.13
C GLU A 28 3.59 -31.31 0.98
N ALA A 29 3.79 -30.88 2.23
CA ALA A 29 4.77 -31.46 3.14
C ALA A 29 4.24 -32.70 3.90
N GLY A 30 2.93 -32.96 3.86
CA GLY A 30 2.26 -33.99 4.66
C GLY A 30 2.21 -33.69 6.16
N HIS A 31 2.63 -32.49 6.59
CA HIS A 31 2.60 -32.06 7.99
C HIS A 31 2.45 -30.55 8.11
N SER A 32 1.89 -30.08 9.22
CA SER A 32 1.73 -28.64 9.47
C SER A 32 3.06 -27.89 9.42
N PRO A 33 3.12 -26.69 8.78
CA PRO A 33 4.34 -25.88 8.75
C PRO A 33 4.69 -25.41 10.16
N ASN A 34 5.96 -25.57 10.52
CA ASN A 34 6.51 -25.08 11.79
C ASN A 34 6.57 -23.54 11.81
N ALA A 35 6.88 -22.95 12.98
CA ALA A 35 6.88 -21.49 13.13
C ALA A 35 7.82 -20.78 12.15
N GLN A 36 8.98 -21.37 11.84
CA GLN A 36 9.94 -20.80 10.90
C GLN A 36 9.44 -20.85 9.45
N ALA A 37 8.81 -21.95 9.04
CA ALA A 37 8.19 -22.09 7.73
C ALA A 37 7.02 -21.12 7.56
N ARG A 38 6.17 -20.99 8.58
CA ARG A 38 5.07 -19.99 8.58
C ARG A 38 5.61 -18.57 8.45
N GLN A 39 6.69 -18.25 9.15
CA GLN A 39 7.33 -16.94 9.05
C GLN A 39 7.86 -16.67 7.64
N ARG A 40 8.52 -17.65 7.01
CA ARG A 40 8.99 -17.52 5.61
C ARG A 40 7.84 -17.31 4.63
N ILE A 41 6.77 -18.10 4.73
CA ILE A 41 5.58 -17.96 3.88
C ILE A 41 4.95 -16.57 4.07
N ARG A 42 4.89 -16.06 5.31
CA ARG A 42 4.39 -14.72 5.60
C ARG A 42 5.25 -13.61 5.01
N GLU A 43 6.57 -13.73 5.12
CA GLU A 43 7.51 -12.76 4.55
C GLU A 43 7.42 -12.73 3.03
N GLU A 44 7.35 -13.89 2.37
CA GLU A 44 7.20 -14.01 0.93
C GLU A 44 5.87 -13.43 0.43
N TYR A 45 4.77 -13.70 1.16
CA TYR A 45 3.47 -13.11 0.87
C TYR A 45 3.50 -11.58 0.96
N ILE A 46 4.05 -11.02 2.05
CA ILE A 46 4.17 -9.56 2.23
C ILE A 46 5.08 -8.95 1.17
N ALA A 47 6.19 -9.61 0.82
CA ALA A 47 7.09 -9.17 -0.24
C ALA A 47 6.40 -9.14 -1.62
N SER A 48 5.44 -10.04 -1.85
CA SER A 48 4.63 -10.08 -3.08
C SER A 48 3.60 -8.95 -3.12
N LEU A 49 2.98 -8.61 -1.99
CA LEU A 49 2.06 -7.46 -1.90
C LEU A 49 2.75 -6.13 -2.28
N GLY A 50 4.02 -5.97 -1.91
CA GLY A 50 4.81 -4.77 -2.23
C GLY A 50 5.18 -4.62 -3.71
N LYS A 51 5.07 -5.69 -4.52
CA LYS A 51 5.37 -5.67 -5.97
C LYS A 51 4.15 -5.29 -6.82
N ASP A 52 2.93 -5.58 -6.36
CA ASP A 52 1.69 -5.37 -7.12
C ASP A 52 0.88 -4.13 -6.73
N ILE A 53 1.28 -3.41 -5.68
CA ILE A 53 0.72 -2.09 -5.44
C ILE A 53 1.55 -1.12 -6.29
N PRO A 54 1.06 -0.61 -7.44
CA PRO A 54 1.69 0.54 -8.04
C PRO A 54 1.76 1.59 -6.94
N GLN A 55 2.96 2.00 -6.54
CA GLN A 55 3.12 3.23 -5.79
C GLN A 55 2.35 4.25 -6.61
N THR A 56 1.15 4.61 -6.15
CA THR A 56 0.33 5.61 -6.80
C THR A 56 1.12 6.88 -6.62
N ARG A 57 1.98 7.15 -7.60
CA ARG A 57 2.85 8.31 -7.62
C ARG A 57 1.89 9.46 -7.38
N PRO A 58 2.02 10.18 -6.26
CA PRO A 58 1.01 11.17 -5.91
C PRO A 58 0.91 12.08 -7.11
N TYR A 59 -0.30 12.19 -7.69
CA TYR A 59 -0.55 13.08 -8.79
C TYR A 59 -0.10 14.45 -8.30
N ARG A 60 1.09 14.88 -8.73
CA ARG A 60 1.57 16.24 -8.48
C ARG A 60 0.57 17.10 -9.24
N ARG A 61 -0.45 17.59 -8.54
CA ARG A 61 -1.22 18.73 -9.01
C ARG A 61 -0.18 19.81 -9.22
N HIS A 62 0.18 20.07 -10.47
CA HIS A 62 0.85 21.30 -10.83
C HIS A 62 -0.04 22.40 -10.25
N LYS A 63 0.41 23.07 -9.18
CA LYS A 63 -0.18 24.33 -8.74
C LYS A 63 -0.08 25.25 -9.95
N LYS A 64 -1.21 25.46 -10.64
CA LYS A 64 -1.29 26.54 -11.63
C LYS A 64 -0.93 27.83 -10.87
N PRO A 65 0.05 28.62 -11.35
CA PRO A 65 0.40 29.87 -10.71
C PRO A 65 -0.85 30.76 -10.64
N GLY A 66 -1.02 31.40 -9.49
CA GLY A 66 -2.24 32.07 -9.08
C GLY A 66 -2.85 32.92 -10.18
N ILE A 67 -4.14 32.67 -10.44
CA ILE A 67 -5.00 33.63 -11.12
C ILE A 67 -5.12 34.81 -10.15
N ARG A 68 -4.23 35.81 -10.29
CA ARG A 68 -4.47 37.14 -9.72
C ARG A 68 -5.80 37.61 -10.29
N ARG A 69 -6.79 37.78 -9.41
CA ARG A 69 -8.04 38.48 -9.72
C ARG A 69 -7.66 39.82 -10.35
N ARG A 70 -7.88 39.96 -11.67
CA ARG A 70 -8.00 41.30 -12.25
C ARG A 70 -9.35 41.82 -11.78
N HIS A 71 -9.33 42.61 -10.71
CA HIS A 71 -10.42 43.52 -10.41
C HIS A 71 -10.55 44.46 -11.61
N PHE A 72 -11.59 44.25 -12.42
CA PHE A 72 -12.02 45.23 -13.40
C PHE A 72 -12.78 46.30 -12.62
N THR A 73 -12.08 47.36 -12.20
CA THR A 73 -12.72 48.57 -11.68
C THR A 73 -13.33 49.30 -12.85
N GLY A 74 -14.59 48.98 -13.15
CA GLY A 74 -15.40 49.71 -14.11
C GLY A 74 -15.68 51.11 -13.58
N ASN A 75 -14.77 52.05 -13.86
CA ASN A 75 -15.06 53.48 -13.74
C ASN A 75 -15.97 53.86 -14.93
N ARG A 76 -17.28 53.78 -14.74
CA ARG A 76 -18.23 54.47 -15.62
C ARG A 76 -18.39 55.88 -15.10
N ALA A 77 -17.55 56.78 -15.59
CA ALA A 77 -17.71 58.21 -15.45
C ALA A 77 -17.97 58.84 -16.82
N ALA A 78 -19.13 59.49 -16.92
CA ALA A 78 -19.50 60.60 -17.80
C ALA A 78 -19.65 60.33 -19.32
N PRO A 79 -20.35 61.22 -20.07
CA PRO A 79 -21.11 62.42 -19.65
C PRO A 79 -22.63 62.24 -19.55
#